data_AF-A0A6S7HVG0-F1
#
_entry.id   AF-A0A6S7HVG0-F1
#
_cell.length_a   1.000
_cell.length_b   1.000
_cell.length_c   1.000
_cell.angle_alpha   90.00
_cell.angle_beta   90.00
_cell.angle_gamma   90.00
#
_symmetry.space_group_name_H-M   'P 1'
#
loop_
_entity.id
_entity.type
_entity.pdbx_description
1 polymer ?
#
loop_
_entity_poly.entity_id
_entity_poly.type
_entity_poly.pdbx_seq_one_letter_code
_entity_poly.pdbx_strand_id
1 'polypeptide(L)'
;MENSSNIKISKNMENSRIISNNMENSSNIKNSKNMENSRIISNNMENSSNIKNSKNMENSRTIPNNMENSSNIKISKNMENSRLIPNNMENSSNIKSSKNMENSRTISNNMENSSNIKISKNMENSRTIPNNMENSSNIKISKNMENSRTIPNNMENSSNIKISKNMENSRTISNKMENSSNIKISTNMENSKQSPTKWRTVQTLKSPKHGEQ
;
A
#
# COMPACT_ATOMS: atom_id res chain seq x y z
N MET A 1 11.43 -1.19 -24.46
CA MET A 1 10.25 -0.51 -23.87
C MET A 1 9.05 -0.88 -24.71
N GLU A 2 7.94 -1.26 -24.10
CA GLU A 2 6.72 -1.67 -24.81
C GLU A 2 5.70 -0.53 -24.79
N ASN A 3 5.63 0.24 -25.88
CA ASN A 3 4.51 1.15 -26.14
C ASN A 3 3.40 0.31 -26.77
N SER A 4 2.34 0.01 -26.01
CA SER A 4 1.25 -0.81 -26.55
C SER A 4 -0.05 -0.63 -25.77
N SER A 5 -1.15 -0.77 -26.50
CA SER A 5 -2.49 -0.93 -25.95
C SER A 5 -2.78 -2.42 -25.78
N ASN A 6 -3.46 -2.78 -24.68
CA ASN A 6 -3.93 -4.15 -24.38
C ASN A 6 -2.83 -5.17 -24.09
N ILE A 7 -1.94 -4.84 -23.14
CA ILE A 7 -0.90 -5.76 -22.66
C ILE A 7 -1.51 -6.83 -21.74
N LYS A 8 -1.28 -8.12 -22.02
CA LYS A 8 -1.64 -9.22 -21.11
C LYS A 8 -0.42 -10.09 -20.83
N ILE A 9 0.03 -10.10 -19.58
CA ILE A 9 1.16 -10.91 -19.12
C ILE A 9 0.64 -11.89 -18.07
N SER A 10 0.94 -13.17 -18.29
CA SER A 10 0.67 -14.25 -17.33
C SER A 10 1.96 -15.06 -17.17
N LYS A 11 2.48 -15.15 -15.95
CA LYS A 11 3.70 -15.92 -15.63
C LYS A 11 3.44 -16.85 -14.46
N ASN A 12 3.84 -18.12 -14.61
CA ASN A 12 3.89 -19.11 -13.53
C ASN A 12 5.32 -19.64 -13.45
N MET A 13 6.04 -19.46 -12.34
CA MET A 13 7.42 -19.93 -12.20
C MET A 13 7.71 -20.41 -10.78
N GLU A 14 8.51 -21.45 -10.65
CA GLU A 14 8.87 -22.05 -9.35
C GLU A 14 10.18 -21.51 -8.78
N ASN A 15 11.11 -21.09 -9.65
CA ASN A 15 12.40 -20.55 -9.23
C ASN A 15 12.78 -19.41 -10.16
N SER A 16 12.91 -18.21 -9.60
CA SER A 16 13.25 -17.04 -10.40
C SER A 16 14.19 -16.08 -9.68
N ARG A 17 15.27 -15.72 -10.37
CA ARG A 17 16.21 -14.74 -9.83
C ARG A 17 15.70 -13.32 -10.02
N ILE A 18 15.30 -12.96 -11.24
CA ILE A 18 14.83 -11.62 -11.58
C ILE A 18 13.68 -11.72 -12.58
N ILE A 19 12.57 -11.06 -12.26
CA ILE A 19 11.43 -10.87 -13.17
C ILE A 19 11.07 -9.39 -13.17
N SER A 20 11.43 -8.68 -14.23
CA SER A 20 11.00 -7.30 -14.43
C SER A 20 9.96 -7.19 -15.54
N ASN A 21 8.99 -6.31 -15.34
CA ASN A 21 8.16 -5.80 -16.42
C ASN A 21 8.30 -4.27 -16.41
N ASN A 22 8.78 -3.68 -17.50
CA ASN A 22 8.90 -2.24 -17.67
C ASN A 22 8.00 -1.84 -18.84
N MET A 23 7.00 -1.01 -18.58
CA MET A 23 6.03 -0.57 -19.59
C MET A 23 5.93 0.96 -19.56
N GLU A 24 5.85 1.55 -20.73
CA GLU A 24 5.80 3.00 -20.93
C GLU A 24 4.69 3.29 -21.93
N ASN A 25 4.01 4.43 -21.80
CA ASN A 25 2.99 4.89 -22.76
C ASN A 25 1.98 3.78 -23.12
N SER A 26 1.49 3.08 -22.11
CA SER A 26 0.75 1.83 -22.27
C SER A 26 -0.63 1.89 -21.62
N SER A 27 -1.58 1.16 -22.21
CA SER A 27 -2.96 1.14 -21.72
C SER A 27 -3.51 -0.27 -21.65
N ASN A 28 -4.51 -0.48 -20.77
CA ASN A 28 -5.22 -1.74 -20.60
C ASN A 28 -4.30 -2.91 -20.22
N ILE A 29 -3.43 -2.68 -19.24
CA ILE A 29 -2.43 -3.63 -18.79
C ILE A 29 -3.04 -4.63 -17.82
N LYS A 30 -2.88 -5.93 -18.10
CA LYS A 30 -3.24 -7.03 -17.19
C LYS A 30 -2.02 -7.89 -16.93
N ASN A 31 -1.51 -7.88 -15.72
CA ASN A 31 -0.33 -8.65 -15.31
C ASN A 31 -0.70 -9.59 -14.17
N SER A 32 -0.56 -10.89 -14.40
CA SER A 32 -0.78 -11.94 -13.41
C SER A 32 0.50 -12.74 -13.23
N LYS A 33 0.96 -12.88 -11.98
CA LYS A 33 2.15 -13.68 -11.64
C LYS A 33 1.80 -14.65 -10.51
N ASN A 34 2.06 -15.94 -10.72
CA ASN A 34 2.12 -16.94 -9.67
C ASN A 34 3.57 -17.41 -9.54
N MET A 35 4.16 -17.28 -8.36
CA MET A 35 5.60 -17.46 -8.20
C MET A 35 5.93 -18.19 -6.90
N GLU A 36 6.73 -19.24 -7.01
CA GLU A 36 7.45 -19.80 -5.88
C GLU A 36 8.91 -19.28 -5.95
N ASN A 37 9.57 -19.23 -4.79
CA ASN A 37 11.00 -18.94 -4.63
C ASN A 37 11.55 -17.87 -5.60
N SER A 38 11.20 -16.61 -5.33
CA SER A 38 11.61 -15.49 -6.16
C SER A 38 12.51 -14.49 -5.43
N ARG A 39 13.61 -14.08 -6.08
CA ARG A 39 14.50 -13.08 -5.46
C ARG A 39 14.05 -11.65 -5.74
N ILE A 40 13.80 -11.29 -6.99
CA ILE A 40 13.37 -9.93 -7.36
C ILE A 40 12.22 -9.97 -8.37
N ILE A 41 11.10 -9.35 -8.04
CA ILE A 41 9.97 -9.16 -8.97
C ILE A 41 9.54 -7.70 -9.04
N SER A 42 10.04 -6.99 -10.05
CA SER A 42 9.75 -5.59 -10.31
C SER A 42 8.65 -5.39 -11.35
N ASN A 43 7.79 -4.40 -11.11
CA ASN A 43 6.95 -3.80 -12.15
C ASN A 43 7.20 -2.29 -12.14
N ASN A 44 7.70 -1.75 -13.24
CA ASN A 44 7.86 -0.32 -13.45
C ASN A 44 6.94 0.11 -14.59
N MET A 45 6.14 1.14 -14.34
CA MET A 45 5.14 1.63 -15.28
C MET A 45 5.16 3.16 -15.31
N GLU A 46 5.19 3.72 -16.50
CA GLU A 46 5.22 5.17 -16.71
C GLU A 46 4.20 5.52 -17.79
N ASN A 47 3.53 6.67 -17.62
CA ASN A 47 2.54 7.19 -18.57
C ASN A 47 1.50 6.12 -18.96
N SER A 48 0.91 5.47 -17.96
CA SER A 48 0.12 4.26 -18.20
C SER A 48 -1.25 4.26 -17.53
N SER A 49 -2.21 3.59 -18.16
CA SER A 49 -3.61 3.63 -17.74
C SER A 49 -4.27 2.25 -17.74
N ASN A 50 -5.31 2.10 -16.91
CA ASN A 50 -6.12 0.88 -16.79
C ASN A 50 -5.28 -0.34 -16.42
N ILE A 51 -4.51 -0.21 -15.34
CA ILE A 51 -3.55 -1.21 -14.87
C ILE A 51 -4.21 -2.19 -13.91
N LYS A 52 -4.08 -3.48 -14.16
CA LYS A 52 -4.49 -4.58 -13.27
C LYS A 52 -3.31 -5.51 -13.01
N ASN A 53 -2.74 -5.42 -11.81
CA ASN A 53 -1.64 -6.28 -11.37
C ASN A 53 -2.09 -7.22 -10.26
N SER A 54 -1.98 -8.52 -10.50
CA SER A 54 -2.20 -9.58 -9.52
C SER A 54 -0.90 -10.37 -9.31
N LYS A 55 -0.51 -10.59 -8.06
CA LYS A 55 0.64 -11.42 -7.69
C LYS A 55 0.23 -12.39 -6.59
N ASN A 56 0.40 -13.68 -6.82
CA ASN A 56 0.40 -14.71 -5.77
C ASN A 56 1.84 -15.24 -5.64
N MET A 57 2.42 -15.14 -4.46
CA MET A 57 3.85 -15.41 -4.30
C MET A 57 4.18 -16.09 -2.99
N GLU A 58 4.99 -17.14 -3.05
CA GLU A 58 5.62 -17.77 -1.90
C GLU A 58 7.12 -17.44 -1.90
N ASN A 59 7.73 -17.34 -0.71
CA ASN A 59 9.17 -17.21 -0.52
C ASN A 59 9.84 -16.16 -1.41
N SER A 60 9.55 -14.89 -1.15
CA SER A 60 9.91 -13.81 -2.06
C SER A 60 10.68 -12.66 -1.41
N ARG A 61 11.87 -12.34 -1.93
CA ARG A 61 12.76 -11.39 -1.24
C ARG A 61 12.38 -9.93 -1.49
N THR A 62 12.33 -9.47 -2.74
CA THR A 62 12.10 -8.05 -3.05
C THR A 62 11.08 -7.89 -4.18
N ILE A 63 10.02 -7.10 -3.96
CA ILE A 63 8.93 -6.96 -4.93
C ILE A 63 8.56 -5.48 -5.10
N PRO A 64 9.41 -4.68 -5.76
CA PRO A 64 9.13 -3.28 -5.99
C PRO A 64 8.04 -3.11 -7.05
N ASN A 65 7.14 -2.17 -6.82
CA ASN A 65 6.22 -1.68 -7.85
C ASN A 65 6.36 -0.15 -7.92
N ASN A 66 6.84 0.36 -9.04
CA ASN A 66 6.94 1.80 -9.28
C ASN A 66 5.97 2.19 -10.38
N MET A 67 5.19 3.24 -10.14
CA MET A 67 4.26 3.81 -11.12
C MET A 67 4.39 5.32 -11.13
N GLU A 68 4.52 5.89 -12.32
CA GLU A 68 4.59 7.33 -12.53
C GLU A 68 3.58 7.75 -13.59
N ASN A 69 2.95 8.91 -13.42
CA ASN A 69 1.98 9.47 -14.35
C ASN A 69 0.91 8.44 -14.77
N SER A 70 0.35 7.75 -13.77
CA SER A 70 -0.44 6.54 -14.00
C SER A 70 -1.87 6.64 -13.46
N SER A 71 -2.83 6.04 -14.14
CA SER A 71 -4.26 6.13 -13.75
C SER A 71 -5.00 4.80 -13.78
N ASN A 72 -6.07 4.71 -12.98
CA ASN A 72 -6.94 3.54 -12.89
C ASN A 72 -6.18 2.26 -12.50
N ILE A 73 -5.46 2.34 -11.39
CA ILE A 73 -4.55 1.29 -10.91
C ILE A 73 -5.29 0.33 -9.98
N LYS A 74 -5.25 -0.97 -10.27
CA LYS A 74 -5.70 -2.05 -9.39
C LYS A 74 -4.55 -3.01 -9.10
N ILE A 75 -4.20 -3.15 -7.83
CA ILE A 75 -3.15 -4.05 -7.36
C ILE A 75 -3.73 -5.02 -6.34
N SER A 76 -3.57 -6.31 -6.60
CA SER A 76 -3.82 -7.38 -5.64
C SER A 76 -2.52 -8.17 -5.41
N LYS A 77 -2.18 -8.42 -4.14
CA LYS A 77 -1.01 -9.19 -3.73
C LYS A 77 -1.46 -10.19 -2.66
N ASN A 78 -1.23 -11.48 -2.90
CA ASN A 78 -1.26 -12.52 -1.89
C ASN A 78 0.16 -13.05 -1.72
N MET A 79 0.73 -12.98 -0.52
CA MET A 79 2.15 -13.26 -0.33
C MET A 79 2.44 -13.98 0.99
N GLU A 80 3.22 -15.05 0.91
CA GLU A 80 3.79 -15.73 2.06
C GLU A 80 5.31 -15.51 2.08
N ASN A 81 5.88 -15.33 3.28
CA ASN A 81 7.33 -15.26 3.50
C ASN A 81 8.02 -14.23 2.60
N SER A 82 7.72 -12.95 2.84
CA SER A 82 8.21 -11.85 2.01
C SER A 82 9.04 -10.81 2.76
N ARG A 83 10.15 -10.36 2.17
CA ARG A 83 11.07 -9.46 2.89
C ARG A 83 10.79 -7.98 2.63
N LEU A 84 10.81 -7.51 1.39
CA LEU A 84 10.72 -6.08 1.05
C LEU A 84 9.74 -5.83 -0.09
N ILE A 85 8.69 -5.05 0.18
CA ILE A 85 7.66 -4.73 -0.81
C ILE A 85 7.38 -3.22 -0.80
N PRO A 86 8.25 -2.43 -1.46
CA PRO A 86 7.97 -1.03 -1.72
C PRO A 86 6.97 -0.89 -2.87
N ASN A 87 5.95 -0.07 -2.67
CA ASN A 87 5.12 0.44 -3.74
C ASN A 87 5.31 1.96 -3.78
N ASN A 88 5.87 2.49 -4.86
CA ASN A 88 6.04 3.91 -5.08
C ASN A 88 5.10 4.34 -6.20
N MET A 89 4.33 5.40 -5.95
CA MET A 89 3.42 5.99 -6.94
C MET A 89 3.58 7.50 -6.93
N GLU A 90 3.78 8.06 -8.11
CA GLU A 90 3.90 9.50 -8.32
C GLU A 90 2.90 9.94 -9.39
N ASN A 91 2.32 11.12 -9.22
CA ASN A 91 1.37 11.73 -10.16
C ASN A 91 0.27 10.74 -10.59
N SER A 92 -0.30 10.04 -9.61
CA SER A 92 -1.13 8.85 -9.85
C SER A 92 -2.57 9.02 -9.36
N SER A 93 -3.55 8.45 -10.07
CA SER A 93 -4.96 8.59 -9.72
C SER A 93 -5.75 7.29 -9.78
N ASN A 94 -6.84 7.24 -9.00
CA ASN A 94 -7.77 6.10 -8.92
C ASN A 94 -7.08 4.79 -8.53
N ILE A 95 -6.36 4.83 -7.40
CA ILE A 95 -5.55 3.71 -6.92
C ILE A 95 -6.38 2.81 -6.01
N LYS A 96 -6.43 1.51 -6.33
CA LYS A 96 -6.98 0.46 -5.46
C LYS A 96 -5.91 -0.59 -5.21
N SER A 97 -5.49 -0.75 -3.95
CA SER A 97 -4.53 -1.77 -3.54
C SER A 97 -5.11 -2.64 -2.44
N SER A 98 -5.06 -3.95 -2.64
CA SER A 98 -5.36 -4.97 -1.63
C SER A 98 -4.13 -5.86 -1.46
N LYS A 99 -3.74 -6.11 -0.21
CA LYS A 99 -2.63 -7.00 0.14
C LYS A 99 -3.08 -7.95 1.25
N ASN A 100 -2.93 -9.24 1.02
CA ASN A 100 -3.04 -10.29 2.03
C ASN A 100 -1.67 -10.92 2.18
N MET A 101 -1.16 -11.00 3.40
CA MET A 101 0.25 -11.30 3.59
C MET A 101 0.53 -11.95 4.93
N GLU A 102 1.39 -12.96 4.88
CA GLU A 102 1.88 -13.68 6.04
C GLU A 102 3.42 -13.56 6.10
N ASN A 103 3.96 -13.45 7.31
CA ASN A 103 5.40 -13.45 7.57
C ASN A 103 6.17 -12.42 6.72
N SER A 104 5.80 -11.15 6.87
CA SER A 104 6.38 -10.06 6.08
C SER A 104 7.31 -9.15 6.88
N ARG A 105 8.47 -8.77 6.32
CA ARG A 105 9.38 -7.86 7.05
C ARG A 105 9.03 -6.40 6.85
N THR A 106 9.05 -5.90 5.60
CA THR A 106 8.79 -4.49 5.33
C THR A 106 7.88 -4.29 4.13
N ILE A 107 6.81 -3.54 4.34
CA ILE A 107 5.86 -3.16 3.28
C ILE A 107 5.63 -1.67 3.32
N SER A 108 6.19 -0.97 2.33
CA SER A 108 6.00 0.48 2.19
C SER A 108 5.01 0.79 1.09
N ASN A 109 4.19 1.81 1.32
CA ASN A 109 3.53 2.53 0.24
C ASN A 109 3.96 4.00 0.34
N ASN A 110 4.62 4.50 -0.70
CA ASN A 110 4.95 5.91 -0.85
C ASN A 110 4.13 6.47 -2.00
N MET A 111 3.37 7.53 -1.75
CA MET A 111 2.53 8.17 -2.74
C MET A 111 2.75 9.67 -2.71
N GLU A 112 3.00 10.24 -3.88
CA GLU A 112 3.18 11.68 -4.08
C GLU A 112 2.22 12.17 -5.17
N ASN A 113 1.67 13.37 -4.99
CA ASN A 113 0.77 14.02 -5.95
C ASN A 113 -0.35 13.07 -6.44
N SER A 114 -0.97 12.37 -5.49
CA SER A 114 -1.84 11.24 -5.79
C SER A 114 -3.28 11.44 -5.29
N SER A 115 -4.27 10.89 -6.01
CA SER A 115 -5.68 11.08 -5.65
C SER A 115 -6.53 9.80 -5.77
N ASN A 116 -7.63 9.78 -5.00
CA ASN A 116 -8.60 8.68 -4.97
C ASN A 116 -7.95 7.34 -4.59
N ILE A 117 -7.31 7.32 -3.43
CA ILE A 117 -6.51 6.20 -2.95
C ILE A 117 -7.37 5.30 -2.04
N LYS A 118 -7.42 4.00 -2.35
CA LYS A 118 -8.01 2.96 -1.49
C LYS A 118 -6.99 1.87 -1.23
N ILE A 119 -6.60 1.70 0.02
CA ILE A 119 -5.64 0.67 0.46
C ILE A 119 -6.32 -0.22 1.49
N SER A 120 -6.33 -1.52 1.25
CA SER A 120 -6.67 -2.55 2.21
C SER A 120 -5.46 -3.46 2.44
N LYS A 121 -5.13 -3.73 3.70
CA LYS A 121 -4.05 -4.64 4.10
C LYS A 121 -4.60 -5.62 5.14
N ASN A 122 -4.50 -6.91 4.88
CA ASN A 122 -4.64 -7.96 5.88
C ASN A 122 -3.28 -8.64 6.06
N MET A 123 -2.79 -8.69 7.29
CA MET A 123 -1.38 -8.95 7.55
C MET A 123 -1.20 -9.71 8.85
N GLU A 124 -0.44 -10.79 8.78
CA GLU A 124 0.01 -11.54 9.95
C GLU A 124 1.54 -11.43 10.08
N ASN A 125 2.05 -11.46 11.31
CA ASN A 125 3.48 -11.57 11.63
C ASN A 125 4.36 -10.57 10.85
N SER A 126 4.03 -9.28 10.97
CA SER A 126 4.62 -8.24 10.12
C SER A 126 5.45 -7.21 10.87
N ARG A 127 6.68 -6.92 10.41
CA ARG A 127 7.58 -6.05 11.20
C ARG A 127 7.32 -4.56 10.99
N THR A 128 7.38 -4.05 9.76
CA THR A 128 7.33 -2.60 9.49
C THR A 128 6.44 -2.26 8.30
N ILE A 129 5.42 -1.43 8.52
CA ILE A 129 4.43 -1.08 7.49
C ILE A 129 4.20 0.43 7.37
N PRO A 130 5.17 1.16 6.81
CA PRO A 130 5.03 2.58 6.54
C PRO A 130 4.02 2.84 5.41
N ASN A 131 3.25 3.91 5.60
CA ASN A 131 2.58 4.59 4.50
C ASN A 131 3.01 6.06 4.56
N ASN A 132 3.63 6.55 3.49
CA ASN A 132 3.99 7.95 3.34
C ASN A 132 3.16 8.54 2.19
N MET A 133 2.47 9.64 2.45
CA MET A 133 1.63 10.33 1.48
C MET A 133 1.93 11.82 1.51
N GLU A 134 2.21 12.38 0.34
CA GLU A 134 2.47 13.81 0.16
C GLU A 134 1.57 14.35 -0.94
N ASN A 135 1.05 15.57 -0.75
CA ASN A 135 0.20 16.28 -1.72
C ASN A 135 -0.94 15.38 -2.24
N SER A 136 -1.59 14.65 -1.34
CA SER A 136 -2.51 13.56 -1.70
C SER A 136 -3.93 13.79 -1.20
N SER A 137 -4.93 13.30 -1.93
CA SER A 137 -6.35 13.52 -1.58
C SER A 137 -7.23 12.30 -1.72
N ASN A 138 -8.36 12.29 -0.99
CA ASN A 138 -9.37 11.24 -0.99
C ASN A 138 -8.78 9.87 -0.63
N ILE A 139 -8.16 9.81 0.54
CA ILE A 139 -7.42 8.66 1.03
C ILE A 139 -8.32 7.79 1.91
N LYS A 140 -8.43 6.51 1.60
CA LYS A 140 -9.06 5.49 2.45
C LYS A 140 -8.09 4.34 2.71
N ILE A 141 -7.78 4.10 3.98
CA ILE A 141 -6.87 3.04 4.41
C ILE A 141 -7.60 2.16 5.42
N SER A 142 -7.65 0.87 5.16
CA SER A 142 -8.08 -0.16 6.11
C SER A 142 -6.92 -1.12 6.35
N LYS A 143 -6.64 -1.43 7.62
CA LYS A 143 -5.60 -2.38 8.02
C LYS A 143 -6.19 -3.35 9.04
N ASN A 144 -6.10 -4.64 8.77
CA ASN A 144 -6.28 -5.71 9.75
C ASN A 144 -4.92 -6.36 9.96
N MET A 145 -4.47 -6.42 11.20
CA MET A 145 -3.08 -6.69 11.52
C MET A 145 -2.98 -7.51 12.80
N GLU A 146 -2.25 -8.62 12.72
CA GLU A 146 -1.89 -9.43 13.86
C GLU A 146 -0.36 -9.44 14.03
N ASN A 147 0.11 -9.50 15.27
CA ASN A 147 1.53 -9.68 15.61
C ASN A 147 2.48 -8.69 14.90
N SER A 148 2.13 -7.40 14.90
CA SER A 148 2.82 -6.39 14.11
C SER A 148 3.66 -5.40 14.91
N ARG A 149 4.89 -5.12 14.46
CA ARG A 149 5.83 -4.32 15.29
C ARG A 149 5.68 -2.82 15.12
N THR A 150 5.70 -2.27 13.90
CA THR A 150 5.75 -0.81 13.68
C THR A 150 4.92 -0.38 12.48
N ILE A 151 3.98 0.55 12.70
CA ILE A 151 3.03 1.03 11.67
C ILE A 151 2.96 2.56 11.70
N PRO A 152 3.89 3.25 11.04
CA PRO A 152 3.83 4.69 10.86
C PRO A 152 2.96 5.03 9.65
N ASN A 153 2.10 6.03 9.80
CA ASN A 153 1.52 6.75 8.67
C ASN A 153 2.03 8.18 8.73
N ASN A 154 2.74 8.63 7.70
CA ASN A 154 3.13 10.02 7.54
C ASN A 154 2.29 10.62 6.41
N MET A 155 1.58 11.72 6.68
CA MET A 155 0.85 12.46 5.66
C MET A 155 1.17 13.94 5.75
N GLU A 156 1.48 14.51 4.59
CA GLU A 156 1.81 15.91 4.42
C GLU A 156 0.96 16.50 3.29
N ASN A 157 0.47 17.73 3.50
CA ASN A 157 -0.35 18.47 2.53
C ASN A 157 -1.51 17.61 1.95
N SER A 158 -2.18 16.85 2.82
CA SER A 158 -3.12 15.82 2.41
C SER A 158 -4.54 16.06 2.92
N SER A 159 -5.56 15.67 2.15
CA SER A 159 -6.96 15.95 2.50
C SER A 159 -7.90 14.75 2.31
N ASN A 160 -9.03 14.79 3.02
CA ASN A 160 -10.08 13.77 2.97
C ASN A 160 -9.56 12.37 3.31
N ILE A 161 -8.98 12.24 4.50
CA ILE A 161 -8.31 11.04 4.97
C ILE A 161 -9.25 10.23 5.86
N LYS A 162 -9.45 8.95 5.54
CA LYS A 162 -10.12 7.98 6.41
C LYS A 162 -9.20 6.78 6.65
N ILE A 163 -8.89 6.52 7.92
CA ILE A 163 -8.04 5.41 8.33
C ILE A 163 -8.82 4.56 9.33
N SER A 164 -8.93 3.27 9.07
CA SER A 164 -9.45 2.28 9.99
C SER A 164 -8.38 1.21 10.23
N LYS A 165 -8.14 0.88 11.50
CA LYS A 165 -7.18 -0.17 11.88
C LYS A 165 -7.85 -1.12 12.87
N ASN A 166 -7.75 -2.41 12.63
CA ASN A 166 -8.00 -3.45 13.62
C ASN A 166 -6.67 -4.16 13.89
N MET A 167 -6.26 -4.19 15.15
CA MET A 167 -4.89 -4.51 15.55
C MET A 167 -4.88 -5.45 16.75
N GLU A 168 -4.18 -6.56 16.63
CA GLU A 168 -3.91 -7.48 17.73
C GLU A 168 -2.39 -7.60 17.93
N ASN A 169 -1.94 -7.67 19.19
CA ASN A 169 -0.54 -7.91 19.57
C ASN A 169 0.49 -6.98 18.88
N SER A 170 0.15 -5.70 18.74
CA SER A 170 0.93 -4.75 17.96
C SER A 170 1.67 -3.70 18.80
N ARG A 171 2.97 -3.51 18.54
CA ARG A 171 3.85 -2.76 19.47
C ARG A 171 3.89 -1.25 19.30
N THR A 172 3.84 -0.73 18.07
CA THR A 172 4.00 0.71 17.84
C THR A 172 3.18 1.19 16.66
N ILE A 173 2.21 2.04 16.95
CA ILE A 173 1.38 2.72 15.95
C ILE A 173 1.59 4.21 16.11
N SER A 174 1.88 4.89 15.00
CA SER A 174 2.08 6.35 14.98
C SER A 174 1.42 6.93 13.73
N ASN A 175 0.80 8.10 13.86
CA ASN A 175 0.47 8.91 12.70
C ASN A 175 1.14 10.30 12.87
N LYS A 176 1.81 10.76 11.83
CA LYS A 176 2.31 12.13 11.70
C LYS A 176 1.51 12.80 10.59
N MET A 177 0.90 13.94 10.89
CA MET A 177 0.02 14.67 9.99
C MET A 177 0.44 16.14 9.98
N GLU A 178 0.77 16.65 8.80
CA GLU A 178 1.26 18.02 8.59
C GLU A 178 0.44 18.66 7.47
N ASN A 179 -0.07 19.88 7.71
CA ASN A 179 -0.90 20.64 6.75
C ASN A 179 -2.04 19.80 6.12
N SER A 180 -2.71 19.00 6.96
CA SER A 180 -3.68 18.01 6.49
C SER A 180 -5.08 18.30 7.04
N SER A 181 -6.13 17.98 6.27
CA SER A 181 -7.51 18.32 6.61
C SER A 181 -8.50 17.19 6.36
N ASN A 182 -9.69 17.26 7.00
CA ASN A 182 -10.76 16.27 6.88
C ASN A 182 -10.31 14.84 7.21
N ILE A 183 -9.72 14.68 8.40
CA ILE A 183 -9.12 13.42 8.85
C ILE A 183 -10.07 12.70 9.80
N LYS A 184 -10.35 11.43 9.52
CA LYS A 184 -11.04 10.49 10.41
C LYS A 184 -10.18 9.26 10.63
N ILE A 185 -9.88 8.94 11.88
CA ILE A 185 -9.09 7.76 12.27
C ILE A 185 -9.90 6.95 13.27
N SER A 186 -10.11 5.67 12.99
CA SER A 186 -10.61 4.68 13.93
C SER A 186 -9.58 3.58 14.12
N THR A 187 -9.38 3.18 15.38
CA THR A 187 -8.42 2.16 15.79
C THR A 187 -9.07 1.27 16.83
N ASN A 188 -9.25 0.00 16.49
CA ASN A 188 -9.52 -1.06 17.45
C ASN A 188 -8.22 -1.77 17.78
N MET A 189 -7.93 -1.98 19.06
CA MET A 189 -6.65 -2.47 19.54
C MET A 189 -6.83 -3.44 20.69
N GLU A 190 -6.32 -4.65 20.53
CA GLU A 190 -6.19 -5.66 21.57
C GLU A 190 -4.70 -5.96 21.79
N ASN A 191 -4.26 -5.98 23.05
CA ASN A 191 -2.87 -6.23 23.44
C ASN A 191 -1.83 -5.39 22.67
N SER A 192 -2.22 -4.16 22.31
CA SER A 192 -1.46 -3.29 21.41
C SER A 192 -1.12 -1.94 22.03
N LYS A 193 0.02 -1.35 21.65
CA LYS A 193 0.48 -0.04 22.13
C LYS A 193 0.46 1.01 21.01
N GLN A 194 -0.14 2.16 21.32
CA GLN A 194 -0.15 3.33 20.44
C GLN A 194 0.78 4.42 20.97
N SER A 195 1.63 4.96 20.09
CA SER A 195 2.44 6.15 20.39
C SER A 195 1.65 7.43 20.09
N PRO A 196 2.03 8.58 20.69
CA PRO A 196 1.33 9.84 20.47
C PRO A 196 1.22 10.17 18.97
N THR A 197 0.02 10.58 18.57
CA THR A 197 -0.21 11.11 17.22
C THR A 197 0.28 12.54 17.16
N LYS A 198 1.13 12.88 16.19
CA LYS A 198 1.67 14.22 16.00
C LYS A 198 0.87 14.95 14.92
N TRP A 199 0.29 16.09 15.28
CA TRP A 199 -0.46 16.97 14.38
C TRP A 199 0.25 18.32 14.29
N ARG A 200 0.47 18.82 13.08
CA ARG A 200 0.94 20.19 12.84
C ARG A 200 0.01 20.82 11.80
N THR A 201 -0.73 21.85 12.23
CA THR A 201 -1.74 22.57 11.42
C THR A 201 -2.81 21.66 10.80
N VAL A 202 -3.86 21.34 11.57
CA VAL A 202 -4.89 20.37 11.16
C VAL A 202 -6.29 20.91 11.45
N GLN A 203 -7.15 20.93 10.44
CA GLN A 203 -8.58 21.18 10.61
C GLN A 203 -9.32 19.85 10.77
N THR A 204 -9.69 19.51 12.01
CA THR A 204 -10.45 18.29 12.33
C THR A 204 -11.94 18.59 12.46
N LEU A 205 -12.80 17.84 11.76
CA LEU A 205 -14.22 17.73 12.12
C LEU A 205 -14.34 16.68 13.24
N LYS A 206 -14.58 17.12 14.49
CA LYS A 206 -14.88 16.20 15.60
C LYS A 206 -16.18 15.45 15.29
N SER A 207 -16.13 14.12 15.24
CA SER A 207 -17.32 13.27 15.40
C SER A 207 -17.41 12.84 16.88
N PRO A 208 -18.60 12.75 17.48
CA PRO A 208 -18.75 12.45 18.91
C PRO A 208 -18.16 11.07 19.24
N LYS A 209 -17.59 10.92 20.44
CA LYS A 209 -17.27 9.61 21.01
C LYS A 209 -18.58 8.84 21.17
N HIS A 210 -18.63 7.59 20.68
CA HIS A 210 -19.59 6.60 21.16
C HIS A 210 -18.82 5.55 21.97
N GLY A 211 -19.33 5.31 23.17
CA GLY A 211 -18.80 4.43 24.20
C GLY A 211 -18.46 5.22 25.47
N GLU A 212 -18.95 4.90 26.65
CA GLU A 212 -19.75 3.79 27.20
C GLU A 212 -20.53 4.34 28.41
N GLN A 213 -21.50 3.58 28.92
CA GLN A 213 -22.36 3.90 30.07
C GLN A 213 -21.58 4.23 31.35
#